data_AF-A0A936XY58-F1
#
_entry.id   AF-A0A936XY58-F1
#
_cell.length_a   1.000
_cell.length_b   1.000
_cell.length_c   1.000
_cell.angle_alpha   90.00
_cell.angle_beta   90.00
_cell.angle_gamma   90.00
#
_symmetry.space_group_name_H-M   'P 1'
#
loop_
_entity.id
_entity.type
_entity.pdbx_description
1 polymer ?
#
loop_
_entity_poly.entity_id
_entity_poly.type
_entity_poly.pdbx_seq_one_letter_code
_entity_poly.pdbx_strand_id
1 'polypeptide(L)'
;MKKPILLFAIKCSVILYFAACTGIDKMTTAISATPRVTKGSWKINLYTESKNDKTTAFNGCMLTFEPSGKIIAYKNGEKITGNWAEDDILKRITINLDTDDPALTKLNNYWNISTISKWQMCFKTVNTTKDSQLQITSL
;
A
#
# COMPACT_ATOMS: atom_id res chain seq x y z
N MET A 1 -31.74 -43.25 -58.28
CA MET A 1 -31.54 -44.02 -57.03
C MET A 1 -30.74 -43.16 -56.07
N LYS A 2 -31.29 -42.94 -54.87
CA LYS A 2 -30.70 -42.16 -53.77
C LYS A 2 -29.79 -43.08 -52.95
N LYS A 3 -28.58 -42.63 -52.55
CA LYS A 3 -27.88 -42.95 -51.28
C LYS A 3 -26.42 -42.45 -51.29
N PRO A 4 -25.83 -42.15 -50.11
CA PRO A 4 -25.78 -40.76 -49.69
C PRO A 4 -24.38 -40.28 -49.27
N ILE A 5 -24.23 -38.96 -49.38
CA ILE A 5 -23.40 -38.03 -48.61
C ILE A 5 -22.55 -38.72 -47.52
N LEU A 6 -21.32 -39.04 -47.94
CA LEU A 6 -20.14 -39.04 -47.08
C LEU A 6 -19.98 -37.62 -46.52
N LEU A 7 -19.62 -37.47 -45.23
CA LEU A 7 -19.29 -36.21 -44.52
C LEU A 7 -20.41 -35.53 -43.69
N PHE A 8 -21.16 -36.27 -42.88
CA PHE A 8 -21.91 -35.64 -41.79
C PHE A 8 -22.02 -36.52 -40.53
N ALA A 9 -20.89 -36.78 -39.85
CA ALA A 9 -20.93 -37.43 -38.53
C ALA A 9 -19.74 -37.10 -37.62
N ILE A 10 -18.97 -36.05 -37.87
CA ILE A 10 -17.87 -35.60 -36.98
C ILE A 10 -17.98 -34.09 -36.76
N LYS A 11 -19.16 -33.62 -36.32
CA LYS A 11 -19.38 -32.21 -35.97
C LYS A 11 -20.20 -31.97 -34.69
N CYS A 12 -20.34 -32.96 -33.80
CA CYS A 12 -20.99 -32.75 -32.49
C CYS A 12 -20.19 -33.26 -31.28
N SER A 13 -18.89 -33.51 -31.43
CA SER A 13 -18.04 -33.87 -30.29
C SER A 13 -16.76 -33.03 -30.28
N VAL A 14 -16.93 -31.72 -30.20
CA VAL A 14 -15.89 -30.83 -29.68
C VAL A 14 -16.41 -30.26 -28.37
N ILE A 15 -16.23 -31.08 -27.34
CA ILE A 15 -15.60 -30.68 -26.09
C ILE A 15 -16.22 -29.45 -25.43
N LEU A 16 -17.07 -29.70 -24.42
CA LEU A 16 -17.32 -28.82 -23.28
C LEU A 16 -15.98 -28.53 -22.55
N TYR A 17 -15.26 -27.50 -22.98
CA TYR A 17 -14.08 -26.90 -22.35
C TYR A 17 -14.08 -25.43 -22.82
N PHE A 18 -14.20 -24.37 -22.03
CA PHE A 18 -14.23 -24.16 -20.60
C PHE A 18 -15.31 -23.10 -20.33
N ALA A 19 -16.40 -23.44 -19.64
CA ALA A 19 -17.24 -22.45 -18.95
C ALA A 19 -16.71 -22.25 -17.52
N ALA A 20 -15.40 -22.04 -17.40
CA ALA A 20 -14.68 -21.73 -16.18
C ALA A 20 -13.52 -20.81 -16.62
N CYS A 21 -13.42 -19.53 -16.29
CA CYS A 21 -14.08 -18.72 -15.28
C CYS A 21 -14.38 -17.33 -15.87
N THR A 22 -15.65 -16.99 -16.12
CA THR A 22 -16.06 -15.58 -16.10
C THR A 22 -16.24 -15.21 -14.64
N GLY A 23 -15.12 -14.93 -14.00
CA GLY A 23 -15.01 -14.65 -12.58
C GLY A 23 -13.58 -14.27 -12.23
N ILE A 24 -12.94 -13.45 -13.06
CA ILE A 24 -11.78 -12.65 -12.64
C ILE A 24 -12.29 -11.24 -12.32
N ASP A 25 -13.39 -11.17 -11.57
CA ASP A 25 -13.96 -9.92 -11.06
C ASP A 25 -13.30 -9.60 -9.72
N LYS A 26 -11.95 -9.57 -9.74
CA LYS A 26 -11.02 -9.05 -8.72
C LYS A 26 -9.63 -9.57 -9.04
N MET A 27 -9.06 -9.16 -10.19
CA MET A 27 -7.63 -8.81 -10.12
C MET A 27 -7.56 -7.64 -9.15
N THR A 28 -7.33 -7.96 -7.88
CA THR A 28 -6.95 -6.96 -6.90
C THR A 28 -5.58 -6.50 -7.37
N THR A 29 -5.52 -5.43 -8.17
CA THR A 29 -4.25 -4.77 -8.47
C THR A 29 -3.62 -4.49 -7.12
N ALA A 30 -2.58 -5.24 -6.77
CA ALA A 30 -1.85 -5.01 -5.53
C ALA A 30 -1.38 -3.56 -5.62
N ILE A 31 -1.92 -2.70 -4.76
CA ILE A 31 -1.57 -1.29 -4.77
C ILE A 31 -0.28 -1.19 -3.96
N SER A 32 0.86 -1.32 -4.65
CA SER A 32 2.17 -1.12 -4.05
C SER A 32 2.40 0.38 -3.76
N ALA A 33 2.86 0.67 -2.56
CA ALA A 33 3.27 1.96 -2.06
C ALA A 33 4.61 2.39 -2.66
N THR A 34 5.56 1.46 -2.84
CA THR A 34 6.94 1.72 -3.31
C THR A 34 7.03 2.63 -4.52
N PRO A 35 6.34 2.39 -5.65
CA PRO A 35 6.43 3.26 -6.83
C PRO A 35 5.82 4.66 -6.64
N ARG A 36 5.26 4.95 -5.46
CA ARG A 36 4.62 6.22 -5.13
C ARG A 36 5.34 6.93 -3.99
N VAL A 37 5.57 6.27 -2.85
CA VAL A 37 6.30 6.85 -1.71
C VAL A 37 7.69 7.34 -2.12
N THR A 38 8.33 6.68 -3.09
CA THR A 38 9.71 7.01 -3.52
C THR A 38 9.81 8.13 -4.54
N LYS A 39 8.70 8.74 -4.97
CA LYS A 39 8.70 9.81 -6.00
C LYS A 39 9.00 11.20 -5.46
N GLY A 40 9.14 11.37 -4.14
CA GLY A 40 9.41 12.68 -3.56
C GLY A 40 9.32 12.68 -2.05
N SER A 41 9.19 13.89 -1.49
CA SER A 41 9.04 14.12 -0.07
C SER A 41 7.58 14.28 0.32
N TRP A 42 7.27 13.90 1.55
CA TRP A 42 5.92 13.78 2.07
C TRP A 42 5.80 14.55 3.37
N LYS A 43 4.78 15.40 3.47
CA LYS A 43 4.38 15.98 4.76
C LYS A 43 3.41 15.07 5.46
N ILE A 44 3.47 15.04 6.80
CA ILE A 44 2.46 14.39 7.62
C ILE A 44 1.27 15.34 7.74
N ASN A 45 0.13 14.94 7.19
CA ASN A 45 -1.07 15.78 7.12
C ASN A 45 -2.14 15.35 8.15
N LEU A 46 -2.05 14.14 8.67
CA LEU A 46 -2.83 13.65 9.80
C LEU A 46 -2.05 12.56 10.52
N TYR A 47 -2.03 12.61 11.85
CA TYR A 47 -1.66 11.49 12.70
C TYR A 47 -2.66 11.37 13.86
N THR A 48 -3.30 10.21 13.99
CA THR A 48 -4.16 9.90 15.13
C THR A 48 -3.64 8.68 15.88
N GLU A 49 -3.77 8.69 17.21
CA GLU A 49 -3.47 7.56 18.10
C GLU A 49 -4.68 7.33 19.00
N SER A 50 -5.28 6.14 18.93
CA SER A 50 -6.51 5.79 19.65
C SER A 50 -7.61 6.84 19.44
N LYS A 51 -7.80 7.27 18.19
CA LYS A 51 -8.74 8.32 17.75
C LYS A 51 -8.45 9.75 18.24
N ASN A 52 -7.38 9.98 19.00
CA ASN A 52 -6.96 11.33 19.38
C ASN A 52 -6.06 11.90 18.28
N ASP A 53 -6.35 13.11 17.83
CA ASP A 53 -5.49 13.84 16.91
C ASP A 53 -4.19 14.27 17.63
N LYS A 54 -3.04 13.87 17.09
CA LYS A 54 -1.71 14.26 17.54
C LYS A 54 -0.88 14.85 16.40
N THR A 55 -1.53 15.30 15.32
CA THR A 55 -0.89 15.82 14.10
C THR A 55 0.07 16.96 14.40
N THR A 56 -0.24 17.81 15.38
CA THR A 56 0.60 18.95 15.78
C THR A 56 2.00 18.55 16.24
N ALA A 57 2.20 17.32 16.73
CA ALA A 57 3.52 16.81 17.11
C ALA A 57 4.47 16.61 15.91
N PHE A 58 3.91 16.64 14.69
CA PHE A 58 4.63 16.46 13.43
C PHE A 58 4.69 17.74 12.59
N ASN A 59 4.37 18.91 13.16
CA ASN A 59 4.48 20.19 12.46
C ASN A 59 5.90 20.38 11.89
N GLY A 60 5.98 20.70 10.60
CA GLY A 60 7.26 20.87 9.89
C GLY A 60 8.02 19.55 9.64
N CYS A 61 7.45 18.39 9.96
CA CYS A 61 8.06 17.10 9.66
C CYS A 61 7.90 16.74 8.18
N MET A 62 9.00 16.37 7.54
CA MET A 62 9.06 15.88 6.16
C MET A 62 9.67 14.49 6.12
N LEU A 63 9.04 13.57 5.39
CA LEU A 63 9.51 12.21 5.17
C LEU A 63 9.98 12.03 3.73
N THR A 64 11.09 11.33 3.52
CA THR A 64 11.54 10.89 2.20
C THR A 64 11.83 9.40 2.25
N PHE A 65 11.20 8.65 1.35
CA PHE A 65 11.36 7.20 1.23
C PHE A 65 12.27 6.92 0.03
N GLU A 66 13.37 6.23 0.25
CA GLU A 66 14.27 5.84 -0.84
C GLU A 66 13.97 4.40 -1.31
N PRO A 67 14.07 4.09 -2.62
CA PRO A 67 13.92 2.73 -3.13
C PRO A 67 14.89 1.71 -2.53
N SER A 68 15.99 2.19 -1.93
CA SER A 68 16.99 1.39 -1.21
C SER A 68 16.49 0.80 0.11
N GLY A 69 15.29 1.20 0.57
CA GLY A 69 14.78 0.87 1.90
C GLY A 69 15.23 1.84 2.99
N LYS A 70 15.86 2.98 2.64
CA LYS A 70 16.15 4.06 3.60
C LYS A 70 14.99 5.05 3.71
N ILE A 71 14.72 5.52 4.92
CA ILE A 71 13.79 6.61 5.18
C ILE A 71 14.53 7.74 5.88
N ILE A 72 14.22 8.97 5.50
CA ILE A 72 14.74 10.18 6.11
C ILE A 72 13.56 10.99 6.64
N ALA A 73 13.59 11.33 7.92
CA ALA A 73 12.70 12.30 8.53
C ALA A 73 13.48 13.59 8.80
N TYR A 74 12.96 14.73 8.34
CA TYR A 74 13.44 16.06 8.71
C TYR A 74 12.44 16.71 9.63
N LYS A 75 12.86 17.08 10.84
CA LYS A 75 12.00 17.73 11.84
C LYS A 75 12.84 18.71 12.64
N ASN A 76 12.35 19.94 12.86
CA ASN A 76 13.05 20.98 13.62
C ASN A 76 14.49 21.27 13.16
N GLY A 77 14.77 21.13 11.86
CA GLY A 77 16.12 21.31 11.29
C GLY A 77 17.06 20.11 11.46
N GLU A 78 16.63 19.06 12.16
CA GLU A 78 17.41 17.83 12.35
C GLU A 78 17.06 16.81 11.26
N LYS A 79 18.08 16.08 10.81
CA LYS A 79 17.95 14.94 9.90
C LYS A 79 18.03 13.63 10.70
N ILE A 80 16.93 12.89 10.70
CA ILE A 80 16.83 11.57 11.30
C ILE A 80 16.77 10.54 10.17
N THR A 81 17.59 9.49 10.25
CA THR A 81 17.58 8.39 9.28
C THR A 81 16.96 7.13 9.86
N GLY A 82 16.63 6.19 8.99
CA GLY A 82 16.16 4.88 9.39
C GLY A 82 15.98 3.97 8.19
N ASN A 83 15.15 2.95 8.39
CA ASN A 83 14.80 1.98 7.36
C ASN A 83 13.28 1.89 7.20
N TRP A 84 12.85 1.58 6.00
CA TRP A 84 11.47 1.22 5.70
C TRP A 84 11.42 0.03 4.76
N ALA A 85 10.30 -0.69 4.78
CA ALA A 85 10.05 -1.79 3.87
C ALA A 85 8.57 -1.84 3.51
N GLU A 86 8.27 -2.33 2.32
CA GLU A 86 6.91 -2.71 1.92
C GLU A 86 6.78 -4.23 1.94
N ASP A 87 5.63 -4.69 2.43
CA ASP A 87 5.17 -6.07 2.38
C ASP A 87 3.91 -6.09 1.52
N ASP A 88 4.09 -6.39 0.22
CA ASP A 88 3.02 -6.39 -0.77
C ASP A 88 1.96 -7.47 -0.49
N ILE A 89 2.36 -8.57 0.18
CA ILE A 89 1.45 -9.68 0.51
C ILE A 89 0.51 -9.24 1.62
N LEU A 90 1.04 -8.67 2.70
CA LEU A 90 0.26 -8.18 3.83
C LEU A 90 -0.29 -6.77 3.63
N LYS A 91 0.05 -6.12 2.50
CA LYS A 91 -0.38 -4.76 2.12
C LYS A 91 -0.07 -3.75 3.22
N ARG A 92 1.18 -3.74 3.66
CA ARG A 92 1.65 -2.86 4.74
C ARG A 92 3.04 -2.33 4.46
N ILE A 93 3.37 -1.21 5.10
CA ILE A 93 4.75 -0.75 5.20
C ILE A 93 5.23 -0.89 6.65
N THR A 94 6.52 -1.08 6.84
CA THR A 94 7.18 -0.96 8.13
C THR A 94 8.08 0.26 8.10
N ILE A 95 8.02 1.09 9.13
CA ILE A 95 8.89 2.24 9.33
C ILE A 95 9.70 1.99 10.60
N ASN A 96 10.99 2.28 10.56
CA ASN A 96 11.89 2.24 11.71
C ASN A 96 12.93 3.36 11.61
N LEU A 97 12.69 4.48 12.28
CA LEU A 97 13.59 5.62 12.43
C LEU A 97 14.53 5.43 13.63
N ASP A 98 15.80 5.75 13.44
CA ASP A 98 16.83 5.70 14.47
C ASP A 98 16.77 7.00 15.32
N THR A 99 15.83 7.07 16.25
CA THR A 99 15.52 8.31 17.01
C THR A 99 14.93 8.03 18.38
N ASP A 100 15.22 8.93 19.31
CA ASP A 100 14.59 9.00 20.63
C ASP A 100 13.48 10.09 20.71
N ASP A 101 13.18 10.79 19.60
CA ASP A 101 12.10 11.79 19.58
C ASP A 101 10.74 11.12 19.86
N PRO A 102 10.00 11.56 20.91
CA PRO A 102 8.76 10.90 21.32
C PRO A 102 7.65 10.91 20.27
N ALA A 103 7.68 11.82 19.29
CA ALA A 103 6.72 11.85 18.20
C ALA A 103 7.18 10.95 17.05
N LEU A 104 8.45 11.01 16.66
CA LEU A 104 8.97 10.18 15.56
C LEU A 104 8.98 8.69 15.91
N THR A 105 9.26 8.33 17.16
CA THR A 105 9.12 6.95 17.65
C THR A 105 7.71 6.39 17.48
N LYS A 106 6.67 7.23 17.41
CA LYS A 106 5.29 6.80 17.12
C LYS A 106 5.09 6.35 15.68
N LEU A 107 5.95 6.80 14.76
CA LEU A 107 5.94 6.34 13.37
C LEU A 107 6.56 4.94 13.24
N ASN A 108 7.37 4.50 14.21
CA ASN A 108 8.03 3.21 14.19
C ASN A 108 7.02 2.08 14.44
N ASN A 109 6.45 1.56 13.36
CA ASN A 109 5.42 0.53 13.42
C ASN A 109 5.25 -0.17 12.06
N TYR A 110 4.44 -1.22 12.04
CA TYR A 110 3.80 -1.69 10.82
C TYR A 110 2.50 -0.92 10.57
N TRP A 111 2.31 -0.51 9.33
CA TRP A 111 1.24 0.37 8.89
C TRP A 111 0.52 -0.29 7.71
N ASN A 112 -0.73 -0.72 7.92
CA ASN A 112 -1.52 -1.28 6.82
C ASN A 112 -1.90 -0.17 5.85
N ILE A 113 -1.75 -0.45 4.56
CA ILE A 113 -2.06 0.48 3.48
C ILE A 113 -3.59 0.55 3.35
N SER A 114 -4.17 1.72 3.64
CA SER A 114 -5.61 1.97 3.52
C SER A 114 -5.96 2.59 2.17
N THR A 115 -5.17 3.55 1.70
CA THR A 115 -5.42 4.24 0.43
C THR A 115 -4.11 4.76 -0.13
N ILE A 116 -3.99 4.67 -1.45
CA ILE A 116 -2.86 5.18 -2.19
C ILE A 116 -3.40 5.95 -3.40
N SER A 117 -2.92 7.17 -3.56
CA SER A 117 -3.21 8.03 -4.70
C SER A 117 -1.92 8.63 -5.26
N LYS A 118 -2.02 9.62 -6.15
CA LYS A 118 -0.84 10.35 -6.65
C LYS A 118 -0.25 11.29 -5.59
N TRP A 119 -1.09 11.88 -4.75
CA TRP A 119 -0.73 13.00 -3.89
C TRP A 119 -0.91 12.70 -2.41
N GLN A 120 -1.50 11.56 -2.07
CA GLN A 120 -1.87 11.20 -0.72
C GLN A 120 -1.75 9.70 -0.51
N MET A 121 -1.25 9.31 0.64
CA MET A 121 -1.31 7.96 1.17
C MET A 121 -1.88 7.96 2.57
N CYS A 122 -2.72 6.99 2.84
CA CYS A 122 -3.33 6.77 4.14
C CYS A 122 -2.96 5.38 4.62
N PHE A 123 -2.46 5.30 5.84
CA PHE A 123 -2.12 4.06 6.52
C PHE A 123 -2.85 3.97 7.85
N LYS A 124 -3.09 2.73 8.30
CA LYS A 124 -3.77 2.45 9.56
C LYS A 124 -3.11 1.27 10.28
N THR A 125 -3.06 1.32 11.61
CA THR A 125 -2.86 0.10 12.40
C THR A 125 -4.20 -0.62 12.51
N VAL A 126 -4.19 -1.95 12.48
CA VAL A 126 -5.39 -2.76 12.78
C VAL A 126 -5.08 -3.45 14.10
N ASN A 127 -5.40 -2.79 15.22
CA ASN A 127 -5.25 -3.35 16.55
C ASN A 127 -6.44 -2.90 17.39
N THR A 128 -7.17 -3.87 17.97
CA THR A 128 -8.46 -3.70 18.67
C THR A 128 -8.43 -2.73 19.85
N THR A 129 -7.25 -2.23 20.27
CA THR A 129 -7.07 -1.33 21.41
C THR A 129 -6.28 -0.05 21.09
N LYS A 130 -5.68 0.09 19.90
CA LYS A 130 -4.83 1.24 19.51
C LYS A 130 -4.91 1.55 18.01
N ASP A 131 -6.12 1.85 17.54
CA ASP A 131 -6.34 2.31 16.17
C ASP A 131 -5.60 3.63 15.96
N SER A 132 -4.62 3.61 15.06
CA SER A 132 -3.84 4.78 14.68
C SER A 132 -3.93 4.97 13.18
N GLN A 133 -3.99 6.22 12.73
CA GLN A 133 -4.01 6.57 11.32
C GLN A 133 -2.86 7.53 11.02
N LEU A 134 -2.15 7.26 9.92
CA LEU A 134 -1.14 8.13 9.36
C LEU A 134 -1.56 8.52 7.96
N GLN A 135 -1.67 9.82 7.70
CA GLN A 135 -1.86 10.35 6.36
C GLN A 135 -0.66 11.21 5.99
N ILE A 136 -0.09 10.91 4.82
CA ILE A 136 0.97 11.70 4.23
C ILE A 136 0.53 12.21 2.87
N THR A 137 0.98 13.41 2.54
CA THR A 137 0.70 14.04 1.24
C THR A 137 1.99 14.53 0.61
N SER A 138 2.10 14.40 -0.70
CA SER A 138 3.29 14.86 -1.43
C SER A 138 3.40 16.37 -1.32
N LEU A 139 4.63 16.85 -1.26
CA LEU A 139 4.93 18.27 -1.44
C LEU A 139 4.95 18.65 -2.93
#